data_AF-A0A1J3CQE1-F1
#
_entry.id   AF-A0A1J3CQE1-F1
#
_cell.length_a   1.000
_cell.length_b   1.000
_cell.length_c   1.000
_cell.angle_alpha   90.00
_cell.angle_beta   90.00
_cell.angle_gamma   90.00
#
_symmetry.space_group_name_H-M   'P 1'
#
loop_
_entity.id
_entity.type
_entity.pdbx_description
1 polymer ?
#
loop_
_entity_poly.entity_id
_entity_poly.type
_entity_poly.pdbx_seq_one_letter_code
_entity_poly.pdbx_strand_id
1 'polypeptide(L)' 'MEENLPPGFRFHPTDEELITHYLCRKVSDIGFTGKAVVDVDLNKCEPWDLPAKASMGEKEWYFFSLRDRKYPTGLR' A
#
# COMPACT_ATOMS: atom_id res chain seq x y z
N MET A 1 -2.99 12.64 -9.03
CA MET A 1 -3.56 13.63 -8.09
C MET A 1 -2.43 14.03 -7.13
N GLU A 2 -1.50 14.85 -7.64
CA GLU A 2 -0.35 15.39 -6.91
C GLU A 2 -0.45 16.93 -6.84
N GLU A 3 -1.60 17.48 -7.27
CA GLU A 3 -1.77 18.86 -7.72
C GLU A 3 -1.78 19.93 -6.60
N ASN A 4 -1.46 19.58 -5.35
CA ASN A 4 -1.43 20.55 -4.24
C ASN A 4 -0.22 20.40 -3.30
N LEU A 5 0.80 19.64 -3.68
CA LEU A 5 2.00 19.45 -2.87
C LEU A 5 3.16 20.28 -3.44
N PRO A 6 4.00 20.88 -2.59
CA PRO A 6 5.16 21.63 -3.06
C PRO A 6 6.14 20.72 -3.80
N PRO A 7 6.86 21.24 -4.81
CA PRO A 7 7.87 20.46 -5.54
C PRO A 7 8.86 19.79 -4.60
N GLY A 8 9.11 18.51 -4.83
CA GLY A 8 10.03 17.70 -4.02
C GLY A 8 9.39 17.01 -2.82
N PHE A 9 8.12 17.29 -2.49
CA PHE A 9 7.38 16.47 -1.55
C PHE A 9 7.17 15.08 -2.16
N ARG A 10 7.57 14.05 -1.43
CA ARG A 10 7.44 12.66 -1.83
C ARG A 10 6.87 11.85 -0.68
N PHE A 11 6.11 10.83 -1.03
CA PHE A 11 5.75 9.81 -0.06
C PHE A 11 6.99 8.97 0.24
N HIS A 12 7.58 9.19 1.42
CA HIS A 12 8.75 8.47 1.91
C HIS A 12 8.58 8.19 3.40
N PRO A 13 7.58 7.36 3.77
CA PRO A 13 7.30 7.06 5.17
C PRO A 13 8.40 6.19 5.77
N THR A 14 8.59 6.31 7.09
CA THR A 14 9.38 5.37 7.88
C THR A 14 8.62 4.06 8.10
N ASP A 15 9.34 2.99 8.48
CA ASP A 15 8.73 1.70 8.83
C ASP A 15 7.69 1.83 9.94
N GLU A 16 7.97 2.66 10.95
CA GLU A 16 7.04 2.94 12.04
C GLU A 16 5.76 3.61 11.54
N GLU A 17 5.88 4.60 10.65
CA GLU A 17 4.71 5.28 10.07
C GLU A 17 3.88 4.34 9.18
N LEU A 18 4.53 3.48 8.39
CA LEU A 18 3.85 2.45 7.59
C LEU A 18 3.02 1.52 8.48
N ILE A 19 3.57 1.08 9.61
CA ILE A 19 2.87 0.19 10.53
C ILE A 19 1.76 0.95 11.25
N THR A 20 2.09 2.01 11.97
CA THR A 20 1.17 2.67 12.92
C THR A 20 0.07 3.47 12.23
N HIS A 21 0.40 4.20 11.17
CA HIS A 21 -0.53 5.13 10.51
C HIS A 21 -1.23 4.55 9.30
N TYR A 22 -0.67 3.52 8.65
CA TYR A 22 -1.29 2.90 7.49
C TYR A 22 -1.84 1.51 7.81
N LEU A 23 -0.99 0.56 8.19
CA LEU A 23 -1.40 -0.83 8.37
C LEU A 23 -2.32 -1.03 9.58
N CYS A 24 -1.94 -0.54 10.76
CA CYS A 24 -2.75 -0.64 11.97
C CYS A 24 -4.11 0.04 11.79
N ARG A 25 -4.16 1.19 11.10
CA ARG A 25 -5.42 1.86 10.75
C ARG A 25 -6.27 1.03 9.80
N LYS A 26 -5.70 0.49 8.72
CA LYS A 26 -6.40 -0.37 7.76
C LYS A 26 -7.02 -1.61 8.41
N VAL A 27 -6.34 -2.19 9.39
CA VAL A 27 -6.84 -3.37 10.12
C VAL A 27 -7.93 -3.01 11.14
N SER A 28 -7.81 -1.85 11.79
CA SER A 28 -8.75 -1.42 12.85
C SER A 28 -10.03 -0.80 12.29
N ASP A 29 -9.96 -0.19 11.10
CA ASP A 29 -11.06 0.49 10.44
C ASP A 29 -11.22 -0.02 9.00
N ILE A 30 -12.32 -0.75 8.77
CA ILE A 30 -12.67 -1.32 7.46
C ILE A 30 -12.89 -0.21 6.41
N GLY A 31 -13.31 0.99 6.83
CA GLY A 31 -13.53 2.15 5.96
C GLY A 31 -12.26 2.94 5.66
N PHE A 32 -11.11 2.60 6.27
CA PHE A 32 -9.88 3.34 6.07
C PHE A 32 -9.40 3.23 4.61
N THR A 33 -9.26 4.41 3.99
CA THR A 33 -8.71 4.56 2.64
C THR A 33 -7.48 5.44 2.71
N GLY A 34 -6.30 4.84 2.54
CA GLY A 34 -5.04 5.57 2.44
C GLY A 34 -4.93 6.25 1.08
N LYS A 35 -4.58 7.54 1.03
CA LYS A 35 -4.34 8.22 -0.26
C LYS A 35 -3.11 7.68 -1.00
N ALA A 36 -2.08 7.28 -0.26
CA ALA A 36 -0.80 6.84 -0.81
C ALA A 36 -0.71 5.32 -1.02
N VAL A 37 -1.55 4.52 -0.33
CA VAL A 37 -1.48 3.06 -0.31
C VAL A 37 -2.84 2.50 -0.73
N VAL A 38 -2.86 1.69 -1.79
CA VAL A 38 -4.10 1.13 -2.37
C VAL A 38 -4.17 -0.37 -2.21
N ASP A 39 -5.39 -0.92 -2.18
CA ASP A 39 -5.60 -2.36 -2.13
C ASP A 39 -5.24 -3.04 -3.47
N VAL A 40 -4.49 -4.14 -3.41
CA VAL A 40 -4.13 -4.96 -4.58
C VAL A 40 -4.18 -6.45 -4.22
N ASP A 41 -4.58 -7.27 -5.19
CA ASP A 41 -4.45 -8.72 -5.09
C ASP A 41 -3.18 -9.16 -5.82
N LEU A 42 -2.10 -9.38 -5.07
CA LEU A 42 -0.80 -9.78 -5.63
C LEU A 42 -0.85 -11.12 -6.37
N ASN A 43 -1.88 -11.96 -6.17
CA ASN A 43 -2.02 -13.23 -6.89
C ASN A 43 -2.64 -13.07 -8.28
N LYS A 44 -3.20 -11.89 -8.59
CA LYS A 44 -3.88 -11.61 -9.87
C LYS A 44 -3.20 -10.52 -10.69
N CYS A 45 -2.04 -10.05 -10.24
CA CYS A 45 -1.32 -8.95 -10.88
C CYS A 45 0.11 -9.38 -11.11
N GLU A 46 0.62 -9.13 -12.31
CA GLU A 46 2.05 -9.27 -12.54
C GLU A 46 2.80 -8.08 -11.92
N PRO A 47 4.06 -8.28 -11.48
CA PRO A 47 4.83 -7.21 -10.84
C PRO A 47 4.95 -5.92 -11.67
N TRP A 48 5.02 -6.04 -13.00
CA TRP A 48 5.12 -4.91 -13.91
C TRP A 48 3.79 -4.16 -14.14
N ASP A 49 2.66 -4.74 -13.74
CA ASP A 49 1.36 -4.07 -13.79
C ASP A 49 1.09 -3.22 -12.53
N LEU A 50 1.83 -3.46 -11.45
CA LEU A 50 1.65 -2.77 -10.17
C LEU A 50 1.85 -1.26 -10.25
N PRO A 51 2.87 -0.71 -10.96
CA PRO A 51 3.06 0.74 -11.07
C PRO A 51 1.82 1.46 -11.61
N ALA A 52 1.12 0.86 -12.58
CA ALA A 52 -0.09 1.43 -13.18
C ALA A 52 -1.29 1.44 -12.21
N LYS A 53 -1.25 0.63 -11.15
CA LYS A 53 -2.30 0.53 -10.13
C LYS A 53 -2.03 1.40 -8.91
N ALA A 54 -0.81 1.91 -8.75
CA ALA A 54 -0.45 2.72 -7.61
C ALA A 54 -1.13 4.10 -7.66
N SER A 55 -1.48 4.63 -6.48
CA SER A 55 -2.06 5.98 -6.36
C SER A 55 -1.00 7.08 -6.38
N MET A 56 0.20 6.78 -5.89
CA MET A 56 1.33 7.70 -5.77
C MET A 56 2.65 6.92 -5.80
N GLY A 57 3.75 7.61 -6.12
CA GLY A 57 5.10 7.06 -6.08
C GLY A 57 5.73 7.01 -7.47
N GLU A 58 7.00 7.42 -7.56
CA GLU A 58 7.76 7.42 -8.82
C GLU A 58 8.65 6.18 -8.95
N LYS A 59 9.33 5.80 -7.88
CA LYS A 59 10.30 4.69 -7.86
C LYS A 59 9.88 3.52 -6.97
N GLU A 60 9.01 3.81 -6.00
CA GLU A 60 8.54 2.88 -4.99
C GLU A 60 7.03 3.04 -4.88
N TRP A 61 6.34 1.92 -4.74
CA TRP A 61 4.88 1.87 -4.67
C TRP A 61 4.47 1.00 -3.49
N TYR A 62 3.43 1.44 -2.79
CA TYR A 62 2.96 0.79 -1.58
C TYR A 62 1.53 0.28 -1.80
N PHE A 63 1.29 -0.95 -1.39
CA PHE A 63 0.00 -1.60 -1.56
C PHE A 63 -0.43 -2.33 -0.29
N PHE A 64 -1.73 -2.31 -0.01
CA PHE A 64 -2.34 -3.28 0.89
C PHE A 64 -2.62 -4.55 0.09
N SER A 65 -2.02 -5.66 0.50
CA SER A 65 -2.38 -6.98 -0.04
C SER A 65 -3.09 -7.76 1.05
N LEU A 66 -4.15 -8.47 0.65
CA LEU A 66 -4.67 -9.53 1.51
C LEU A 66 -3.56 -10.55 1.71
N ARG A 67 -3.26 -10.84 2.98
CA ARG A 67 -2.35 -11.91 3.33
C ARG A 67 -3.11 -13.22 3.16
N ASP A 68 -3.05 -13.76 1.94
CA ASP A 68 -3.63 -15.07 1.69
C ASP A 68 -2.81 -16.14 2.42
N ARG A 69 -3.51 -17.06 3.08
CA ARG A 69 -2.89 -18.22 3.70
C ARG A 69 -2.87 -19.31 2.65
N LYS A 70 -1.72 -19.51 2.01
CA LYS A 70 -1.52 -20.65 1.07
C LYS A 70 -1.92 -22.00 1.71
N TYR A 71 -1.81 -22.13 3.03
CA TYR A 71 -2.35 -23.24 3.81
C TYR A 71 -3.01 -22.77 5.12
N PRO A 72 -4.06 -23.45 5.62
CA PRO A 72 -4.76 -23.09 6.87
C PRO A 72 -3.82 -22.92 8.08
N THR A 73 -2.71 -23.66 8.09
CA THR A 73 -1.69 -23.72 9.16
C THR A 73 -0.41 -22.93 8.87
N GLY A 74 -0.26 -22.31 7.69
CA GLY A 74 1.01 -21.72 7.27
C GLY A 74 1.26 -20.32 7.86
N LEU A 75 2.25 -20.21 8.76
CA LEU A 75 3.11 -19.03 8.78
C LEU A 75 4.13 -19.16 7.62
N ARG A 76 4.39 -18.05 6.95
CA ARG A 76 5.31 -17.97 5.82
C ARG A 76 6.70 -17.62 6.33
#